data_AF-A0A1D1W769-F1
#
_entry.id   AF-A0A1D1W769-F1
#
_cell.length_a   1.000
_cell.length_b   1.000
_cell.length_c   1.000
_cell.angle_alpha   90.00
_cell.angle_beta   90.00
_cell.angle_gamma   90.00
#
_symmetry.space_group_name_H-M   'P 1'
#
loop_
_entity.id
_entity.type
_entity.pdbx_description
1 polymer ?
#
loop_
_entity_poly.entity_id
_entity_poly.type
_entity_poly.pdbx_seq_one_letter_code
_entity_poly.pdbx_strand_id
1 'polypeptide(L)'
;MPTGSPLLLRKMQLLTTIRYGWTRRCCPGIRMASSQSSSNRVGFIGLGNMGSHMARNLLKKGQSVMIYDVYPEAMAALEGQGAVAARSLTEIADSCSKIITMLPSSPHCTQVYTGDGGLLKSDIKEGTLLIDCSTIDPATSKEISASAVKRGATFCDAPVSGGVMGARDAALTFMVGCDSPEDFDAIRTLLSLMGKNVVHCGSVGMGEAAKICNNMVTLLTFFLLYPVSSSIRRSFIFILTAADGYRNGGHSRNIQPGHTVRNYPMEVARNQNLNI
;
A
#
# COMPACT_ATOMS: atom_id res chain seq x y z
N MET A 1 55.83 -65.78 -25.11
CA MET A 1 54.57 -65.15 -25.55
C MET A 1 54.38 -63.89 -24.71
N PRO A 2 54.00 -62.77 -25.35
CA PRO A 2 54.71 -61.48 -25.31
C PRO A 2 54.07 -60.51 -24.29
N THR A 3 54.65 -59.38 -23.85
CA THR A 3 55.41 -58.34 -24.55
C THR A 3 56.28 -57.56 -23.54
N GLY A 4 57.54 -57.29 -23.91
CA GLY A 4 58.35 -56.24 -23.28
C GLY A 4 57.88 -54.84 -23.69
N SER A 5 58.40 -53.77 -23.09
CA SER A 5 59.49 -52.95 -23.68
C SER A 5 59.40 -51.51 -23.09
N PRO A 6 60.34 -50.57 -23.35
CA PRO A 6 61.42 -50.29 -22.41
C PRO A 6 61.71 -48.78 -22.21
N LEU A 7 62.69 -48.53 -21.34
CA LEU A 7 63.41 -47.29 -21.10
C LEU A 7 64.05 -46.63 -22.36
N LEU A 8 64.31 -45.32 -22.20
CA LEU A 8 65.34 -44.47 -22.82
C LEU A 8 65.06 -43.81 -24.19
N LEU A 9 65.07 -42.46 -24.21
CA LEU A 9 66.09 -41.61 -24.87
C LEU A 9 65.80 -40.12 -24.54
N ARG A 10 66.71 -39.38 -23.90
CA ARG A 10 67.66 -38.38 -24.50
C ARG A 10 66.92 -37.21 -25.22
N LYS A 11 67.21 -35.91 -25.01
CA LYS A 11 68.51 -35.25 -24.80
C LYS A 11 68.33 -33.72 -24.50
N MET A 12 69.09 -33.22 -23.52
CA MET A 12 69.99 -32.04 -23.53
C MET A 12 69.52 -30.62 -23.93
N GLN A 13 69.70 -29.71 -22.93
CA GLN A 13 70.37 -28.37 -22.95
C GLN A 13 69.71 -27.23 -23.77
N LEU A 14 69.59 -25.98 -23.31
CA LEU A 14 70.61 -25.05 -22.79
C LEU A 14 69.95 -23.89 -22.01
N LEU A 15 70.68 -23.36 -21.00
CA LEU A 15 70.88 -21.94 -20.60
C LEU A 15 69.62 -21.08 -20.30
N THR A 16 69.52 -20.18 -19.33
CA THR A 16 70.50 -19.39 -18.57
C THR A 16 69.75 -18.71 -17.41
N THR A 17 70.48 -18.46 -16.34
CA THR A 17 70.32 -17.46 -15.26
C THR A 17 69.43 -16.25 -15.57
N ILE A 18 68.65 -15.78 -14.58
CA ILE A 18 68.65 -14.38 -14.06
C ILE A 18 67.63 -14.23 -12.90
N ARG A 19 68.13 -13.80 -11.75
CA ARG A 19 67.39 -13.33 -10.57
C ARG A 19 66.93 -11.87 -10.77
N TYR A 20 66.15 -11.39 -9.80
CA TYR A 20 65.69 -10.01 -9.54
C TYR A 20 64.37 -9.69 -10.27
N GLY A 21 63.23 -9.64 -9.57
CA GLY A 21 62.91 -8.64 -8.55
C GLY A 21 62.37 -7.42 -9.29
N TRP A 22 61.19 -6.90 -8.91
CA TRP A 22 60.83 -5.47 -8.99
C TRP A 22 59.43 -5.26 -8.41
N THR A 23 59.38 -4.23 -7.58
CA THR A 23 58.24 -3.71 -6.83
C THR A 23 57.41 -2.71 -7.64
N ARG A 24 56.18 -2.46 -7.14
CA ARG A 24 55.29 -1.28 -7.30
C ARG A 24 54.44 -1.20 -8.58
N ARG A 25 53.13 -1.05 -8.38
CA ARG A 25 52.48 0.28 -8.26
C ARG A 25 51.03 0.13 -7.80
N CYS A 26 50.72 0.72 -6.64
CA CYS A 26 49.36 1.09 -6.29
C CYS A 26 48.96 2.31 -7.13
N CYS A 27 47.95 2.17 -7.97
CA CYS A 27 47.20 3.32 -8.49
C CYS A 27 46.21 3.77 -7.39
N PRO A 28 46.11 5.06 -7.07
CA PRO A 28 45.08 5.55 -6.17
C PRO A 28 43.72 5.32 -6.84
N GLY A 29 42.82 4.64 -6.12
CA GLY A 29 41.49 4.33 -6.59
C GLY A 29 40.72 5.59 -6.97
N ILE A 30 40.54 5.80 -8.28
CA ILE A 30 39.43 6.58 -8.80
C ILE A 30 38.18 5.87 -8.31
N ARG A 31 37.50 6.45 -7.31
CA ARG A 31 36.11 6.09 -7.01
C ARG A 31 35.31 6.45 -8.25
N MET A 32 35.02 5.45 -9.07
CA MET A 32 33.98 5.53 -10.09
C MET A 32 32.70 5.86 -9.34
N ALA A 33 32.30 7.14 -9.40
CA ALA A 33 30.93 7.52 -9.08
C ALA A 33 30.07 6.78 -10.08
N SER A 34 29.42 5.70 -9.64
CA SER A 34 28.41 5.05 -10.44
C SER A 34 27.32 6.09 -10.71
N SER A 35 27.21 6.53 -11.96
CA SER A 35 26.04 7.25 -12.45
C SER A 35 24.84 6.31 -12.33
N GLN A 36 24.19 6.31 -11.18
CA GLN A 36 22.89 5.66 -11.02
C GLN A 36 21.93 6.37 -11.97
N SER A 37 21.44 5.62 -12.95
CA SER A 37 20.38 6.09 -13.83
C SER A 37 19.22 6.59 -12.97
N SER A 38 18.71 7.75 -13.31
CA SER A 38 17.59 8.46 -12.66
C SER A 38 16.23 7.73 -12.80
N SER A 39 16.23 6.40 -12.95
CA SER A 39 15.07 5.58 -13.34
C SER A 39 14.46 4.74 -12.22
N ASN A 40 14.95 4.85 -10.98
CA ASN A 40 14.50 4.01 -9.85
C ASN A 40 13.67 4.77 -8.79
N ARG A 41 13.15 5.95 -9.13
CA ARG A 41 12.32 6.75 -8.22
C ARG A 41 10.84 6.38 -8.40
N VAL A 42 10.15 6.21 -7.28
CA VAL A 42 8.70 5.95 -7.23
C VAL A 42 7.98 7.29 -7.03
N GLY A 43 7.02 7.59 -7.90
CA GLY A 43 6.09 8.70 -7.72
C GLY A 43 4.94 8.28 -6.80
N PHE A 44 4.52 9.14 -5.88
CA PHE A 44 3.38 8.89 -5.01
C PHE A 44 2.48 10.13 -4.95
N ILE A 45 1.24 9.99 -5.39
CA ILE A 45 0.28 11.08 -5.50
C ILE A 45 -0.90 10.82 -4.56
N GLY A 46 -1.20 11.80 -3.71
CA GLY A 46 -2.24 11.70 -2.68
C GLY A 46 -1.66 11.22 -1.35
N LEU A 47 -1.54 12.15 -0.40
CA LEU A 47 -0.86 12.00 0.88
C LEU A 47 -1.84 12.13 2.05
N GLY A 48 -3.09 11.72 1.85
CA GLY A 48 -4.10 11.69 2.91
C GLY A 48 -3.85 10.63 3.98
N ASN A 49 -4.91 10.24 4.70
CA ASN A 49 -4.85 9.31 5.84
C ASN A 49 -4.21 7.95 5.50
N MET A 50 -4.40 7.46 4.27
CA MET A 50 -3.80 6.21 3.80
C MET A 50 -2.45 6.46 3.10
N GLY A 51 -2.45 7.36 2.11
CA GLY A 51 -1.31 7.60 1.24
C GLY A 51 -0.05 8.06 1.97
N SER A 52 -0.17 8.92 2.99
CA SER A 52 0.99 9.38 3.76
C SER A 52 1.72 8.23 4.48
N HIS A 53 0.97 7.28 5.04
CA HIS A 53 1.54 6.10 5.69
C HIS A 53 2.18 5.15 4.68
N MET A 54 1.55 4.95 3.53
CA MET A 54 2.05 4.14 2.42
C MET A 54 3.38 4.69 1.88
N ALA A 55 3.43 5.98 1.53
CA ALA A 55 4.63 6.65 1.06
C ALA A 55 5.77 6.58 2.10
N ARG A 56 5.47 6.78 3.38
CA ARG A 56 6.44 6.64 4.47
C ARG A 56 7.02 5.22 4.57
N ASN A 57 6.21 4.19 4.33
CA ASN A 57 6.71 2.81 4.35
C ASN A 57 7.69 2.55 3.21
N LEU A 58 7.43 3.09 2.01
CA LEU A 58 8.39 3.02 0.90
C LEU A 58 9.73 3.67 1.27
N LEU A 59 9.70 4.87 1.86
CA LEU A 59 10.91 5.56 2.35
C LEU A 59 11.68 4.72 3.38
N LYS A 60 10.99 4.17 4.38
CA LYS A 60 11.59 3.30 5.41
C LYS A 60 12.22 2.03 4.84
N LYS A 61 11.74 1.56 3.69
CA LYS A 61 12.29 0.42 2.94
C LYS A 61 13.37 0.82 1.94
N GLY A 62 13.85 2.05 2.00
CA GLY A 62 14.97 2.56 1.20
C GLY A 62 14.61 2.94 -0.23
N GLN A 63 13.33 3.07 -0.56
CA GLN A 63 12.93 3.57 -1.88
C GLN A 63 13.14 5.09 -1.96
N SER A 64 13.59 5.58 -3.12
CA SER A 64 13.53 7.01 -3.43
C SER A 64 12.10 7.34 -3.83
N VAL A 65 11.43 8.22 -3.09
CA VAL A 65 10.03 8.58 -3.34
C VAL A 65 9.92 10.05 -3.68
N MET A 66 9.31 10.34 -4.82
CA MET A 66 8.83 11.68 -5.18
C MET A 66 7.35 11.76 -4.84
N ILE A 67 6.94 12.81 -4.16
CA ILE A 67 5.57 12.95 -3.64
C ILE A 67 4.87 14.16 -4.24
N TYR A 68 3.55 14.08 -4.39
CA TYR A 68 2.71 15.21 -4.73
C TYR A 68 1.35 15.12 -4.03
N ASP A 69 0.88 16.26 -3.53
CA ASP A 69 -0.48 16.45 -3.05
C ASP A 69 -0.92 17.88 -3.36
N VAL A 70 -2.23 18.12 -3.46
CA VAL A 70 -2.78 19.47 -3.61
C VAL A 70 -2.60 20.32 -2.35
N TYR A 71 -2.39 19.67 -1.19
CA TYR A 71 -2.14 20.30 0.10
C TYR A 71 -0.63 20.35 0.41
N PRO A 72 0.02 21.53 0.37
CA PRO A 72 1.46 21.67 0.61
C PRO A 72 1.92 21.14 1.99
N GLU A 73 1.07 21.27 3.01
CA GLU A 73 1.34 20.80 4.35
C GLU A 73 1.52 19.27 4.42
N ALA A 74 0.80 18.52 3.57
CA ALA A 74 0.91 17.07 3.50
C ALA A 74 2.25 16.65 2.87
N MET A 75 2.73 17.42 1.88
CA MET A 75 4.05 17.22 1.28
C MET A 75 5.17 17.53 2.26
N ALA A 76 5.13 18.70 2.91
CA ALA A 76 6.17 19.15 3.84
C ALA A 76 6.43 18.15 4.98
N ALA A 77 5.38 17.50 5.48
CA ALA A 77 5.50 16.49 6.54
C ALA A 77 6.33 15.25 6.13
N LEU A 78 6.32 14.88 4.85
CA LEU A 78 7.07 13.75 4.31
C LEU A 78 8.43 14.15 3.74
N GLU A 79 8.58 15.37 3.24
CA GLU A 79 9.90 15.91 2.88
C GLU A 79 10.86 15.90 4.06
N GLY A 80 10.39 16.28 5.26
CA GLY A 80 11.16 16.17 6.50
C GLY A 80 11.59 14.75 6.87
N GLN A 81 11.05 13.72 6.19
CA GLN A 81 11.40 12.30 6.36
C GLN A 81 12.20 11.74 5.18
N GLY A 82 12.63 12.58 4.23
CA GLY A 82 13.49 12.21 3.10
C GLY A 82 12.78 11.98 1.76
N ALA A 83 11.48 12.31 1.66
CA ALA A 83 10.82 12.39 0.36
C ALA A 83 11.27 13.63 -0.43
N VAL A 84 11.06 13.62 -1.74
CA VAL A 84 11.23 14.79 -2.61
C VAL A 84 9.86 15.29 -3.03
N ALA A 85 9.45 16.51 -2.66
CA ALA A 85 8.19 17.05 -3.20
C ALA A 85 8.37 17.48 -4.65
N ALA A 86 7.47 17.01 -5.51
CA ALA A 86 7.32 17.51 -6.86
C ALA A 86 6.53 18.82 -6.87
N ARG A 87 6.85 19.68 -7.83
CA ARG A 87 6.14 20.95 -8.08
C ARG A 87 4.86 20.75 -8.88
N SER A 88 4.75 19.65 -9.62
CA SER A 88 3.61 19.32 -10.46
C SER A 88 3.52 17.84 -10.77
N LEU A 89 2.38 17.40 -11.32
CA LEU A 89 2.21 16.05 -11.85
C LEU A 89 3.14 15.78 -13.04
N THR A 90 3.44 16.79 -13.86
CA THR A 90 4.40 16.68 -14.97
C THR A 90 5.79 16.32 -14.48
N GLU A 91 6.27 16.94 -13.39
CA GLU A 91 7.57 16.59 -12.82
C GLU A 91 7.63 15.13 -12.35
N ILE A 92 6.53 14.60 -11.80
CA ILE A 92 6.41 13.18 -11.47
C ILE A 92 6.48 12.31 -12.73
N ALA A 93 5.72 12.65 -13.77
CA ALA A 93 5.70 11.89 -15.03
C ALA A 93 7.09 11.84 -15.70
N ASP A 94 7.84 12.94 -15.65
CA ASP A 94 9.18 13.04 -16.24
C ASP A 94 10.25 12.30 -15.43
N SER A 95 10.07 12.20 -14.11
CA SER A 95 11.11 11.71 -13.19
C SER A 95 10.89 10.27 -12.73
N CYS A 96 9.67 9.73 -12.83
CA CYS A 96 9.30 8.45 -12.23
C CYS A 96 8.81 7.45 -13.29
N SER A 97 9.23 6.19 -13.18
CA SER A 97 8.79 5.08 -14.03
C SER A 97 7.73 4.20 -13.37
N LYS A 98 7.50 4.38 -12.06
CA LYS A 98 6.46 3.73 -11.26
C LYS A 98 5.75 4.81 -10.47
N ILE A 99 4.45 4.99 -10.69
CA ILE A 99 3.67 6.06 -10.09
C ILE A 99 2.46 5.44 -9.40
N ILE A 100 2.31 5.71 -8.11
CA ILE A 100 1.20 5.25 -7.28
C ILE A 100 0.25 6.42 -7.02
N THR A 101 -1.05 6.23 -7.17
CA THR A 101 -2.08 7.17 -6.72
C THR A 101 -2.87 6.59 -5.55
N MET A 102 -3.26 7.44 -4.59
CA MET A 102 -4.15 7.08 -3.50
C MET A 102 -5.09 8.25 -3.19
N LEU A 103 -6.24 8.28 -3.87
CA LEU A 103 -7.13 9.43 -3.98
C LEU A 103 -8.54 9.13 -3.43
N PRO A 104 -9.35 10.18 -3.15
CA PRO A 104 -10.63 10.00 -2.47
C PRO A 104 -11.73 9.35 -3.31
N SER A 105 -11.77 9.58 -4.63
CA SER A 105 -12.86 9.11 -5.49
C SER A 105 -12.53 9.20 -6.99
N SER A 106 -13.37 8.58 -7.83
CA SER A 106 -13.23 8.49 -9.29
C SER A 106 -12.95 9.85 -9.97
N PRO A 107 -13.66 10.96 -9.67
CA PRO A 107 -13.36 12.26 -10.27
C PRO A 107 -11.94 12.76 -10.02
N HIS A 108 -11.37 12.49 -8.84
CA HIS A 108 -10.00 12.87 -8.51
C HIS A 108 -9.00 12.05 -9.32
N CYS A 109 -9.22 10.74 -9.47
CA CYS A 109 -8.39 9.90 -10.33
C CYS A 109 -8.45 10.37 -11.79
N THR A 110 -9.64 10.62 -12.33
CA THR A 110 -9.80 11.16 -13.68
C THR A 110 -9.05 12.48 -13.84
N GLN A 111 -9.17 13.40 -12.88
CA GLN A 111 -8.44 14.67 -12.94
C GLN A 111 -6.91 14.48 -12.94
N VAL A 112 -6.38 13.63 -12.06
CA VAL A 112 -4.93 13.37 -11.95
C VAL A 112 -4.38 12.67 -13.19
N TYR A 113 -5.13 11.75 -13.80
CA TYR A 113 -4.66 11.00 -14.97
C TYR A 113 -4.92 11.73 -16.28
N THR A 114 -6.15 12.12 -16.57
CA THR A 114 -6.59 12.59 -17.89
C THR A 114 -7.02 14.05 -17.93
N GLY A 115 -7.19 14.69 -16.77
CA GLY A 115 -7.53 16.10 -16.66
C GLY A 115 -6.46 17.05 -17.18
N ASP A 116 -6.76 18.35 -17.16
CA ASP A 116 -5.80 19.39 -17.54
C ASP A 116 -4.62 19.39 -16.57
N GLY A 117 -3.40 19.27 -17.12
CA GLY A 117 -2.18 19.09 -16.33
C GLY A 117 -2.03 17.69 -15.70
N GLY A 118 -2.88 16.73 -16.09
CA GLY A 118 -2.80 15.35 -15.61
C GLY A 118 -1.57 14.60 -16.14
N LEU A 119 -1.28 13.46 -15.53
CA LEU A 119 -0.13 12.60 -15.85
C LEU A 119 -0.07 12.23 -17.34
N LEU A 120 -1.21 11.87 -17.94
CA LEU A 120 -1.29 11.43 -19.32
C LEU A 120 -1.30 12.57 -20.34
N LYS A 121 -1.35 13.83 -19.88
CA LYS A 121 -1.12 15.02 -20.74
C LYS A 121 0.35 15.36 -20.88
N SER A 122 1.20 14.86 -19.97
CA SER A 122 2.64 15.04 -19.98
C SER A 122 3.33 13.99 -20.88
N ASP A 123 4.62 14.14 -21.11
CA ASP A 123 5.45 13.20 -21.86
C ASP A 123 5.86 12.02 -20.97
N ILE A 124 4.88 11.17 -20.66
CA ILE A 124 5.11 9.96 -19.88
C ILE A 124 6.06 9.02 -20.64
N LYS A 125 7.04 8.47 -19.92
CA LYS A 125 7.99 7.53 -20.53
C LYS A 125 7.28 6.23 -20.90
N GLU A 126 7.64 5.67 -22.04
CA GLU A 126 7.17 4.36 -22.46
C GLU A 126 7.52 3.30 -21.40
N GLY A 127 6.57 2.40 -21.11
CA GLY A 127 6.69 1.39 -20.06
C GLY A 127 6.54 1.93 -18.64
N THR A 128 6.11 3.18 -18.46
CA THR A 128 5.77 3.69 -17.11
C THR A 128 4.59 2.90 -16.54
N LEU A 129 4.72 2.47 -15.29
CA LEU A 129 3.72 1.71 -14.57
C LEU A 129 2.91 2.63 -13.64
N LEU A 130 1.62 2.75 -13.92
CA LEU A 130 0.64 3.54 -13.18
C LEU A 130 -0.20 2.61 -12.29
N ILE A 131 -0.14 2.80 -10.98
CA ILE A 131 -0.77 1.92 -9.99
C ILE A 131 -1.78 2.72 -9.17
N ASP A 132 -3.07 2.58 -9.45
CA ASP A 132 -4.10 3.26 -8.67
C ASP A 132 -4.53 2.44 -7.46
N CYS A 133 -4.18 2.88 -6.26
CA CYS A 133 -4.56 2.23 -5.01
C CYS A 133 -5.88 2.77 -4.42
N SER A 134 -6.50 3.72 -5.12
CA SER A 134 -7.79 4.31 -4.74
C SER A 134 -8.90 3.26 -4.73
N THR A 135 -10.08 3.62 -4.23
CA THR A 135 -11.28 2.79 -4.41
C THR A 135 -12.25 3.59 -5.25
N ILE A 136 -12.35 3.22 -6.53
CA ILE A 136 -13.13 3.94 -7.55
C ILE A 136 -14.03 2.99 -8.35
N ASP A 137 -14.82 3.56 -9.27
CA ASP A 137 -15.67 2.76 -10.14
C ASP A 137 -14.82 1.92 -11.11
N PRO A 138 -15.10 0.61 -11.28
CA PRO A 138 -14.35 -0.25 -12.21
C PRO A 138 -14.35 0.27 -13.66
N ALA A 139 -15.41 0.98 -14.06
CA ALA A 139 -15.50 1.60 -15.39
C ALA A 139 -14.46 2.71 -15.55
N THR A 140 -14.30 3.58 -14.54
CA THR A 140 -13.30 4.66 -14.56
C THR A 140 -11.88 4.09 -14.64
N SER A 141 -11.56 3.03 -13.89
CA SER A 141 -10.27 2.34 -13.98
C SER A 141 -9.97 1.85 -15.40
N LYS A 142 -10.97 1.28 -16.09
CA LYS A 142 -10.83 0.81 -17.48
C LYS A 142 -10.64 1.97 -18.46
N GLU A 143 -11.36 3.07 -18.30
CA GLU A 143 -11.23 4.27 -19.14
C GLU A 143 -9.85 4.94 -18.99
N ILE A 144 -9.34 5.03 -17.76
CA ILE A 144 -7.99 5.52 -17.48
C ILE A 144 -6.96 4.59 -18.12
N SER A 145 -7.11 3.27 -17.96
CA SER A 145 -6.21 2.30 -18.59
C SER A 145 -6.17 2.43 -20.11
N ALA A 146 -7.33 2.53 -20.76
CA ALA A 146 -7.40 2.75 -22.20
C ALA A 146 -6.71 4.06 -22.64
N SER A 147 -6.70 5.07 -21.77
CA SER A 147 -5.99 6.33 -22.01
C SER A 147 -4.49 6.20 -21.78
N ALA A 148 -4.06 5.43 -20.78
CA ALA A 148 -2.66 5.17 -20.46
C ALA A 148 -1.95 4.38 -21.57
N VAL A 149 -2.60 3.34 -22.09
CA VAL A 149 -2.07 2.51 -23.19
C VAL A 149 -1.79 3.34 -24.44
N LYS A 150 -2.67 4.29 -24.78
CA LYS A 150 -2.46 5.23 -25.91
C LYS A 150 -1.23 6.12 -25.75
N ARG A 151 -0.71 6.26 -24.53
CA ARG A 151 0.49 7.04 -24.20
C ARG A 151 1.70 6.16 -23.93
N GLY A 152 1.61 4.86 -24.19
CA GLY A 152 2.72 3.91 -23.97
C GLY A 152 2.97 3.55 -22.50
N ALA A 153 2.00 3.82 -21.62
CA ALA A 153 2.08 3.47 -20.20
C ALA A 153 1.16 2.27 -19.87
N THR A 154 1.55 1.52 -18.84
CA THR A 154 0.73 0.44 -18.27
C THR A 154 -0.06 1.00 -17.09
N PHE A 155 -1.33 0.64 -16.97
CA PHE A 155 -2.17 0.97 -15.83
C PHE A 155 -2.70 -0.29 -15.14
N CYS A 156 -2.74 -0.27 -13.81
CA CYS A 156 -3.43 -1.26 -13.00
C CYS A 156 -4.20 -0.60 -11.84
N ASP A 157 -5.36 -1.16 -11.50
CA ASP A 157 -6.05 -0.87 -10.25
C ASP A 157 -5.57 -1.83 -9.15
N ALA A 158 -5.28 -1.29 -7.97
CA ALA A 158 -4.79 -2.01 -6.81
C ALA A 158 -5.44 -1.52 -5.49
N PRO A 159 -6.78 -1.45 -5.40
CA PRO A 159 -7.46 -1.02 -4.18
C PRO A 159 -7.06 -1.83 -2.95
N VAL A 160 -7.18 -1.18 -1.79
CA VAL A 160 -6.61 -1.68 -0.54
C VAL A 160 -7.64 -2.03 0.53
N SER A 161 -7.35 -3.04 1.35
CA SER A 161 -8.06 -3.36 2.60
C SER A 161 -7.11 -3.35 3.80
N GLY A 162 -7.64 -3.07 5.00
CA GLY A 162 -6.86 -2.98 6.25
C GLY A 162 -6.90 -1.63 6.96
N GLY A 163 -7.43 -0.59 6.31
CA GLY A 163 -7.60 0.75 6.88
C GLY A 163 -6.28 1.44 7.26
N VAL A 164 -6.39 2.55 7.99
CA VAL A 164 -5.25 3.42 8.35
C VAL A 164 -4.21 2.67 9.19
N MET A 165 -4.66 1.77 10.07
CA MET A 165 -3.76 0.93 10.87
C MET A 165 -2.95 -0.01 9.99
N GLY A 166 -3.60 -0.68 9.02
CA GLY A 166 -2.90 -1.52 8.05
C GLY A 166 -1.91 -0.73 7.20
N ALA A 167 -2.27 0.49 6.79
CA ALA A 167 -1.36 1.37 6.05
C ALA A 167 -0.15 1.79 6.90
N ARG A 168 -0.36 2.11 8.18
CA ARG A 168 0.72 2.47 9.11
C ARG A 168 1.71 1.33 9.33
N ASP A 169 1.19 0.12 9.46
CA ASP A 169 1.95 -1.07 9.85
C ASP A 169 2.48 -1.88 8.65
N ALA A 170 2.34 -1.34 7.42
CA ALA A 170 2.69 -2.00 6.16
C ALA A 170 2.01 -3.38 5.98
N ALA A 171 0.77 -3.49 6.46
CA ALA A 171 0.02 -4.73 6.55
C ALA A 171 -1.26 -4.74 5.69
N LEU A 172 -1.34 -3.84 4.70
CA LEU A 172 -2.45 -3.78 3.75
C LEU A 172 -2.59 -5.07 2.93
N THR A 173 -3.82 -5.33 2.50
CA THR A 173 -4.11 -6.28 1.42
C THR A 173 -4.43 -5.49 0.16
N PHE A 174 -3.65 -5.72 -0.91
CA PHE A 174 -3.87 -5.15 -2.23
C PHE A 174 -4.60 -6.16 -3.13
N MET A 175 -5.63 -5.69 -3.83
CA MET A 175 -6.42 -6.47 -4.79
C MET A 175 -6.14 -5.92 -6.19
N VAL A 176 -5.31 -6.59 -6.98
CA VAL A 176 -4.70 -6.03 -8.20
C VAL A 176 -5.40 -6.53 -9.45
N GLY A 177 -5.97 -5.61 -10.23
CA GLY A 177 -6.41 -5.83 -11.61
C GLY A 177 -5.33 -5.39 -12.60
N CYS A 178 -4.74 -6.34 -13.32
CA CYS A 178 -3.77 -6.07 -14.39
C CYS A 178 -3.74 -7.22 -15.41
N ASP A 179 -3.52 -6.90 -16.68
CA ASP A 179 -3.61 -7.88 -17.77
C ASP A 179 -2.36 -8.75 -17.93
N SER A 180 -1.16 -8.17 -17.74
CA SER A 180 0.12 -8.87 -17.90
C SER A 180 0.58 -9.53 -16.59
N PRO A 181 0.97 -10.83 -16.63
CA PRO A 181 1.65 -11.49 -15.51
C PRO A 181 2.99 -10.84 -15.14
N GLU A 182 3.74 -10.35 -16.13
CA GLU A 182 5.03 -9.68 -15.94
C GLU A 182 4.85 -8.36 -15.18
N ASP A 183 3.82 -7.58 -15.57
CA ASP A 183 3.44 -6.36 -14.86
C ASP A 183 3.00 -6.68 -13.43
N PHE A 184 2.24 -7.76 -13.22
CA PHE A 184 1.83 -8.18 -11.88
C PHE A 184 3.02 -8.47 -10.97
N ASP A 185 4.06 -9.14 -11.46
CA ASP A 185 5.26 -9.43 -10.65
C ASP A 185 6.01 -8.15 -10.25
N ALA A 186 6.10 -7.17 -11.15
CA ALA A 186 6.69 -5.87 -10.87
C ALA A 186 5.85 -5.06 -9.85
N ILE A 187 4.53 -5.03 -10.03
CA ILE A 187 3.57 -4.40 -9.12
C ILE A 187 3.67 -5.05 -7.74
N ARG A 188 3.64 -6.39 -7.68
CA ARG A 188 3.71 -7.17 -6.43
C ARG A 188 4.96 -6.83 -5.65
N THR A 189 6.12 -6.79 -6.31
CA THR A 189 7.39 -6.45 -5.66
C THR A 189 7.34 -5.07 -4.98
N LEU A 190 6.73 -4.08 -5.62
CA LEU A 190 6.58 -2.74 -5.06
C LEU A 190 5.53 -2.70 -3.93
N LEU A 191 4.34 -3.27 -4.16
CA LEU A 191 3.23 -3.22 -3.21
C LEU A 191 3.51 -4.03 -1.93
N SER A 192 4.31 -5.09 -2.00
CA SER A 192 4.77 -5.84 -0.82
C SER A 192 5.62 -5.02 0.16
N LEU A 193 6.09 -3.83 -0.22
CA LEU A 193 6.76 -2.92 0.71
C LEU A 193 5.78 -2.17 1.62
N MET A 194 4.50 -2.13 1.24
CA MET A 194 3.43 -1.40 1.95
C MET A 194 2.30 -2.31 2.44
N GLY A 195 2.32 -3.60 2.06
CA GLY A 195 1.27 -4.55 2.40
C GLY A 195 1.78 -5.95 2.64
N LYS A 196 0.96 -6.72 3.35
CA LYS A 196 1.21 -8.11 3.68
C LYS A 196 0.74 -9.07 2.58
N ASN A 197 -0.36 -8.74 1.91
CA ASN A 197 -0.96 -9.57 0.87
C ASN A 197 -1.12 -8.76 -0.41
N VAL A 198 -0.74 -9.35 -1.54
CA VAL A 198 -0.98 -8.80 -2.87
C VAL A 198 -1.59 -9.90 -3.70
N VAL A 199 -2.85 -9.72 -4.10
CA VAL A 199 -3.66 -10.74 -4.78
C VAL A 199 -3.93 -10.28 -6.20
N HIS A 200 -3.66 -11.13 -7.19
CA HIS A 200 -4.07 -10.88 -8.58
C HIS A 200 -5.55 -11.23 -8.74
N CYS A 201 -6.34 -10.28 -9.20
CA CYS A 201 -7.80 -10.38 -9.32
C CYS A 201 -8.28 -10.54 -10.76
N GLY A 202 -7.37 -10.55 -11.74
CA GLY A 202 -7.68 -10.61 -13.17
C GLY A 202 -7.30 -9.31 -13.88
N SER A 203 -8.04 -8.98 -14.94
CA SER A 203 -7.80 -7.79 -15.77
C SER A 203 -8.12 -6.48 -15.05
N VAL A 204 -7.77 -5.36 -15.67
CA VAL A 204 -8.07 -4.02 -15.13
C VAL A 204 -9.56 -3.85 -14.83
N GLY A 205 -9.85 -3.30 -13.64
CA GLY A 205 -11.16 -3.13 -13.03
C GLY A 205 -11.59 -4.31 -12.16
N MET A 206 -10.91 -5.46 -12.21
CA MET A 206 -11.23 -6.60 -11.36
C MET A 206 -10.73 -6.43 -9.91
N GLY A 207 -9.68 -5.65 -9.69
CA GLY A 207 -9.25 -5.25 -8.35
C GLY A 207 -10.34 -4.44 -7.65
N GLU A 208 -10.91 -3.45 -8.35
CA GLU A 208 -12.05 -2.66 -7.87
C GLU A 208 -13.30 -3.50 -7.65
N ALA A 209 -13.64 -4.40 -8.57
CA ALA A 209 -14.76 -5.30 -8.39
C ALA A 209 -14.59 -6.19 -7.14
N ALA A 210 -13.39 -6.75 -6.92
CA ALA A 210 -13.07 -7.52 -5.73
C ALA A 210 -13.18 -6.67 -4.46
N LYS A 211 -12.70 -5.42 -4.50
CA LYS A 211 -12.77 -4.49 -3.37
C LYS A 211 -14.20 -4.13 -3.01
N ILE A 212 -15.04 -3.83 -4.00
CA ILE A 212 -16.46 -3.53 -3.79
C ILE A 212 -17.16 -4.71 -3.14
N CYS A 213 -16.93 -5.94 -3.65
CA CYS A 213 -17.45 -7.16 -3.04
C CYS A 213 -16.98 -7.32 -1.58
N ASN A 214 -15.69 -7.11 -1.30
CA ASN A 214 -15.13 -7.18 0.05
C ASN A 214 -15.80 -6.17 1.00
N ASN A 215 -15.98 -4.93 0.54
CA ASN A 215 -16.62 -3.89 1.34
C ASN A 215 -18.11 -4.19 1.56
N MET A 216 -18.81 -4.72 0.56
CA MET A 216 -20.21 -5.14 0.67
C MET A 216 -20.37 -6.25 1.73
N VAL A 217 -19.55 -7.30 1.70
CA VAL A 217 -19.58 -8.38 2.70
C VAL A 217 -19.32 -7.84 4.10
N THR A 218 -18.38 -6.90 4.23
CA THR A 218 -18.08 -6.24 5.51
C THR A 218 -19.32 -5.50 6.04
N LEU A 219 -19.98 -4.70 5.19
CA LEU A 219 -21.19 -3.96 5.56
C LEU A 219 -22.35 -4.89 5.93
N LEU A 220 -22.59 -5.95 5.14
CA LEU A 220 -23.62 -6.94 5.43
C LEU A 220 -23.38 -7.64 6.77
N THR A 221 -22.12 -7.95 7.08
CA THR A 221 -21.74 -8.57 8.35
C THR A 221 -22.02 -7.63 9.52
N PHE A 222 -21.67 -6.34 9.41
CA PHE A 222 -22.03 -5.35 10.44
C PHE A 222 -23.54 -5.22 10.63
N PHE A 223 -24.29 -5.17 9.52
CA PHE A 223 -25.75 -5.05 9.58
C PHE A 223 -26.41 -6.26 10.25
N LEU A 224 -25.97 -7.48 9.94
CA LEU A 224 -26.52 -8.71 10.52
C LEU A 224 -26.15 -8.88 12.00
N LEU A 225 -24.96 -8.42 12.41
CA LEU A 225 -24.52 -8.51 13.82
C LEU A 225 -25.07 -7.39 14.71
N TYR A 226 -25.48 -6.26 14.13
CA TYR A 226 -26.05 -5.13 14.87
C TYR A 226 -27.27 -5.49 15.74
N PRO A 227 -28.31 -6.20 15.26
CA PRO A 227 -29.44 -6.61 16.10
C PRO A 227 -29.02 -7.59 17.20
N VAL A 228 -28.03 -8.44 16.95
CA VAL A 228 -27.51 -9.38 17.95
C VAL A 228 -26.79 -8.63 19.07
N SER A 229 -25.91 -7.69 18.72
CA SER A 229 -25.20 -6.84 19.70
C SER A 229 -26.16 -5.99 20.52
N SER A 230 -27.14 -5.35 19.89
CA SER A 230 -28.15 -4.54 20.59
C SER A 230 -29.08 -5.39 21.47
N SER A 231 -29.45 -6.60 21.02
CA SER A 231 -30.24 -7.54 21.82
C SER A 231 -29.45 -8.08 23.01
N ILE A 232 -28.18 -8.48 22.83
CA ILE A 232 -27.29 -8.90 23.93
C ILE A 232 -27.12 -7.75 24.92
N ARG A 233 -26.89 -6.52 24.46
CA ARG A 233 -26.75 -5.35 25.34
C ARG A 233 -28.02 -5.08 26.14
N ARG A 234 -29.20 -5.20 25.53
CA ARG A 234 -30.50 -5.08 26.23
C ARG A 234 -30.69 -6.19 27.26
N SER A 235 -30.37 -7.42 26.92
CA SER A 235 -30.44 -8.57 27.84
C SER A 235 -29.45 -8.44 29.00
N PHE A 236 -28.24 -7.94 28.74
CA PHE A 236 -27.22 -7.71 29.78
C PHE A 236 -27.62 -6.59 30.73
N ILE A 237 -28.15 -5.47 30.21
CA ILE A 237 -28.74 -4.39 31.02
C ILE A 237 -29.91 -4.93 31.86
N PHE A 238 -30.78 -5.75 31.27
CA PHE A 238 -31.90 -6.36 32.00
C PHE A 238 -31.42 -7.26 33.16
N ILE A 239 -30.42 -8.11 32.93
CA ILE A 239 -29.83 -8.97 33.96
C ILE A 239 -29.16 -8.14 35.05
N LEU A 240 -28.42 -7.09 34.70
CA LEU A 240 -27.78 -6.21 35.69
C LEU A 240 -28.83 -5.48 36.53
N THR A 241 -29.88 -4.92 35.92
CA THR A 241 -30.98 -4.29 36.65
C THR A 241 -31.74 -5.28 37.54
N ALA A 242 -31.97 -6.50 37.07
CA ALA A 242 -32.60 -7.56 37.87
C ALA A 242 -31.71 -8.00 39.05
N ALA A 243 -30.40 -8.13 38.82
CA ALA A 243 -29.42 -8.50 39.84
C ALA A 243 -29.22 -7.40 40.89
N ASP A 244 -29.28 -6.13 40.50
CA ASP A 244 -29.22 -4.98 41.41
C ASP A 244 -30.51 -4.85 42.24
N GLY A 245 -31.67 -5.12 41.62
CA GLY A 245 -32.95 -5.24 42.33
C GLY A 245 -32.99 -6.41 43.33
N TYR A 246 -32.26 -7.49 43.06
CA TYR A 246 -32.12 -8.63 43.97
C TYR A 246 -31.12 -8.34 45.10
N ARG A 247 -29.96 -7.74 44.80
CA ARG A 247 -28.92 -7.39 45.77
C ARG A 247 -29.34 -6.31 46.75
N ASN A 248 -30.13 -5.32 46.31
CA ASN A 248 -30.63 -4.26 47.18
C ASN A 248 -31.87 -4.66 47.99
N GLY A 249 -32.31 -5.93 47.91
CA GLY A 249 -33.14 -6.60 48.90
C GLY A 249 -34.47 -5.92 49.27
N GLY A 250 -35.57 -6.45 48.75
CA GLY A 250 -36.69 -6.83 49.63
C GLY A 250 -37.32 -5.74 50.51
N HIS A 251 -37.49 -4.51 50.02
CA HIS A 251 -38.56 -3.65 50.53
C HIS A 251 -39.79 -3.83 49.65
N SER A 252 -40.68 -4.72 50.10
CA SER A 252 -42.05 -4.82 49.59
C SER A 252 -42.72 -3.44 49.61
N ARG A 253 -42.72 -2.74 48.49
CA ARG A 253 -43.74 -1.75 48.17
C ARG A 253 -44.51 -2.30 46.99
N ASN A 254 -45.80 -2.58 47.23
CA ASN A 254 -46.80 -3.02 46.27
C ASN A 254 -46.60 -2.35 44.90
N ILE A 255 -46.02 -3.08 43.95
CA ILE A 255 -46.05 -2.69 42.55
C ILE A 255 -47.38 -3.20 42.01
N GLN A 256 -48.37 -2.29 41.93
CA GLN A 256 -49.63 -2.61 41.28
C GLN A 256 -49.40 -2.84 39.76
N PRO A 257 -50.13 -3.80 39.16
CA PRO A 257 -49.99 -4.12 37.74
C PRO A 257 -50.58 -2.98 36.91
N GLY A 258 -49.72 -2.09 36.41
CA GLY A 258 -50.15 -0.96 35.57
C GLY A 258 -49.08 0.10 35.31
N HIS A 259 -47.98 0.13 36.07
CA HIS A 259 -46.89 1.06 35.80
C HIS A 259 -45.95 0.51 34.72
N THR A 260 -46.29 0.82 33.48
CA THR A 260 -45.48 0.61 32.30
C THR A 260 -44.06 1.13 32.53
N VAL A 261 -43.08 0.28 32.20
CA VAL A 261 -41.64 0.55 32.13
C VAL A 261 -41.36 1.60 31.05
N ARG A 262 -41.79 2.85 31.26
CA ARG A 262 -41.61 3.94 30.30
C ARG A 262 -40.64 5.02 30.77
N ASN A 263 -40.33 5.08 32.07
CA ASN A 263 -39.60 6.22 32.66
C ASN A 263 -38.27 5.89 33.38
N TYR A 264 -37.83 4.63 33.42
CA TYR A 264 -36.58 4.28 34.11
C TYR A 264 -35.25 4.77 33.48
N PRO A 265 -35.14 5.19 32.20
CA PRO A 265 -33.83 5.64 31.71
C PRO A 265 -33.46 7.08 32.09
N MET A 266 -34.39 7.90 32.61
CA MET A 266 -34.13 9.34 32.83
C MET A 266 -33.62 9.69 34.24
N GLU A 267 -33.94 8.91 35.28
CA GLU A 267 -33.50 9.22 36.65
C GLU A 267 -32.06 8.78 36.94
N VAL A 268 -31.57 7.72 36.30
CA VAL A 268 -30.17 7.25 36.50
C VAL A 268 -29.16 8.13 35.75
N ALA A 269 -29.53 8.71 34.61
CA ALA A 269 -28.67 9.62 33.86
C ALA A 269 -28.41 10.95 34.60
N ARG A 270 -29.37 11.43 35.40
CA ARG A 270 -29.24 12.68 36.17
C ARG A 270 -28.27 12.58 37.36
N ASN A 271 -28.06 11.39 37.91
CA ASN A 271 -27.20 11.19 39.09
C ASN A 271 -25.74 10.83 38.74
N GLN A 272 -25.37 10.72 37.46
CA GLN A 272 -24.02 10.31 37.04
C GLN A 272 -23.20 11.36 36.27
N ASN A 273 -23.66 12.61 36.13
CA ASN A 273 -22.92 13.69 35.43
C ASN A 273 -22.32 13.25 34.08
N LEU A 274 -23.05 12.43 33.32
CA LEU A 274 -22.71 12.13 31.93
C LEU A 274 -23.46 13.14 31.05
N ASN A 275 -22.73 14.12 30.52
CA ASN A 275 -23.24 15.04 29.51
C ASN A 275 -23.65 14.25 28.27
N ILE A 276 -24.93 14.37 27.91
CA ILE A 276 -25.48 14.00 26.61
C ILE A 276 -25.34 15.22 25.70
#